data_AF-A0A5N5CTX7-F1
#
_entry.id   AF-A0A5N5CTX7-F1
#
_cell.length_a   1.000
_cell.length_b   1.000
_cell.length_c   1.000
_cell.angle_alpha   90.00
_cell.angle_beta   90.00
_cell.angle_gamma   90.00
#
_symmetry.space_group_name_H-M   'P 1'
#
loop_
_entity.id
_entity.type
_entity.pdbx_description
1 polymer ?
#
loop_
_entity_poly.entity_id
_entity_poly.type
_entity_poly.pdbx_seq_one_letter_code
_entity_poly.pdbx_strand_id
1 'polypeptide(L)'
;MVTIAIAIVRLPARVPVTDPRYGGPIFINPGGPGGSGVAKAFKDGPRMQQAADYLSAPDEQTPSPNLNSKYFDIIGFDPRGVNHSTPKLLCFPDSAAREAWQLQESAEGIIGSSEAAFERKWARWGSFVGSCMQRVATDDASDIALHMNTAPVAADILEIAERHAEWRQTQAESWLSSLSGRLSTAGARSSDPNSRESIRTRTEWKRGFERVSYWGISYGSVLASTFAAMFPDRVSRFILDGVEDPQEHYTGVWNSSIIHADSAIDKFFQYCFDAGPKKCAMYDERGPGAMRTDFNSLLADIKVNALPVPASHWRGPEVITYSDIMKAFKDSLYTPIQSFPALARVVADVASRDGHSFADYKKFKSTPFSRSKQCEAEGPYTTACMRPGEWQDEAEVSVQCGDGNNSIGETKERFLEYRRNLKNQSQLVGDIWSEYYLRCVGWSIRPKWRYSGPFEANTSHPLLMIANTLDPITPAKK
;
A
#
# COMPACT_ATOMS: atom_id res chain seq x y z
N MET A 1 22.55 -15.31 11.53
CA MET A 1 21.96 -14.00 11.88
C MET A 1 21.67 -13.31 10.56
N VAL A 2 20.39 -13.08 10.22
CA VAL A 2 20.02 -12.46 8.93
C VAL A 2 20.17 -10.95 9.05
N THR A 3 20.95 -10.35 8.16
CA THR A 3 21.05 -8.88 8.04
C THR A 3 20.07 -8.41 6.98
N ILE A 4 19.28 -7.39 7.31
CA ILE A 4 18.26 -6.83 6.42
C ILE A 4 18.70 -5.43 6.03
N ALA A 5 18.75 -5.14 4.73
CA ALA A 5 18.99 -3.81 4.21
C ALA A 5 17.65 -3.15 3.87
N ILE A 6 17.36 -2.01 4.52
CA ILE A 6 16.15 -1.23 4.28
C ILE A 6 16.44 -0.13 3.28
N ALA A 7 15.70 -0.12 2.17
CA ALA A 7 15.78 0.95 1.19
C ALA A 7 14.99 2.17 1.65
N ILE A 8 15.61 3.34 1.57
CA ILE A 8 15.07 4.61 2.08
C ILE A 8 15.33 5.69 1.05
N VAL A 9 14.36 6.59 0.87
CA VAL A 9 14.51 7.83 0.11
C VAL A 9 14.03 8.98 0.97
N ARG A 10 14.67 10.14 0.80
CA ARG A 10 14.29 11.38 1.47
C ARG A 10 14.07 12.49 0.45
N LEU A 11 12.90 13.11 0.50
CA LEU A 11 12.67 14.44 -0.03
C LEU A 11 13.03 15.46 1.08
N PRO A 12 14.10 16.25 0.93
CA PRO A 12 14.52 17.19 1.97
C PRO A 12 13.46 18.27 2.24
N ALA A 13 13.40 18.74 3.48
CA ALA A 13 12.67 19.93 3.87
C ALA A 13 13.11 21.14 3.05
N ARG A 14 12.21 22.11 2.89
CA ARG A 14 12.48 23.35 2.15
C ARG A 14 13.40 24.34 2.88
N VAL A 15 13.82 24.01 4.09
CA VAL A 15 14.77 24.76 4.92
C VAL A 15 15.87 23.82 5.42
N PRO A 16 17.11 24.30 5.66
CA PRO A 16 18.18 23.46 6.20
C PRO A 16 17.85 23.00 7.62
N VAL A 17 18.48 21.91 8.06
CA VAL A 17 18.28 21.35 9.41
C VAL A 17 18.67 22.31 10.55
N THR A 18 19.46 23.34 10.25
CA THR A 18 19.86 24.38 11.20
C THR A 18 18.80 25.47 11.37
N ASP A 19 17.86 25.59 10.43
CA ASP A 19 16.78 26.57 10.47
C ASP A 19 15.80 26.24 11.63
N PRO A 20 15.39 27.22 12.45
CA PRO A 20 14.41 27.00 13.52
C PRO A 20 13.02 26.54 13.05
N ARG A 21 12.72 26.68 11.75
CA ARG A 21 11.50 26.21 11.09
C ARG A 21 11.60 24.75 10.63
N TYR A 22 12.76 24.11 10.71
CA TYR A 22 12.87 22.69 10.41
C TYR A 22 12.01 21.86 11.38
N GLY A 23 11.05 21.12 10.84
CA GLY A 23 10.04 20.35 11.59
C GLY A 23 10.44 18.90 11.87
N GLY A 24 11.55 18.42 11.31
CA GLY A 24 11.98 17.04 11.40
C GLY A 24 11.44 16.14 10.28
N PRO A 25 11.65 14.82 10.38
CA PRO A 25 11.19 13.86 9.38
C PRO A 25 9.75 13.44 9.59
N ILE A 26 9.01 13.28 8.49
CA ILE A 26 7.74 12.57 8.41
C ILE A 26 7.97 11.29 7.61
N PHE A 27 7.82 10.15 8.28
CA PHE A 27 7.89 8.84 7.65
C PHE A 27 6.56 8.51 6.97
N ILE A 28 6.61 8.04 5.74
CA ILE A 28 5.40 7.73 4.97
C ILE A 28 5.35 6.26 4.57
N ASN A 29 4.14 5.68 4.61
CA ASN A 29 3.90 4.31 4.16
C ASN A 29 2.59 4.22 3.36
N PRO A 30 2.61 3.66 2.14
CA PRO A 30 1.43 3.60 1.28
C PRO A 30 0.43 2.49 1.64
N GLY A 31 0.80 1.57 2.53
CA GLY A 31 0.01 0.38 2.81
C GLY A 31 0.31 -0.78 1.84
N GLY A 32 -0.73 -1.51 1.48
CA GLY A 32 -0.66 -2.81 0.82
C GLY A 32 -1.22 -3.89 1.75
N PRO A 33 -0.40 -4.63 2.52
CA PRO A 33 1.06 -4.56 2.66
C PRO A 33 1.83 -4.90 1.38
N GLY A 34 3.15 -4.65 1.36
CA GLY A 34 3.98 -4.88 0.16
C GLY A 34 4.11 -3.66 -0.78
N GLY A 35 3.45 -2.54 -0.46
CA GLY A 35 3.63 -1.27 -1.18
C GLY A 35 5.02 -0.64 -0.94
N SER A 36 5.54 0.08 -1.94
CA SER A 36 6.84 0.75 -1.86
C SER A 36 6.71 2.15 -1.26
N GLY A 37 7.24 2.36 -0.05
CA GLY A 37 7.37 3.71 0.51
C GLY A 37 8.37 4.56 -0.28
N VAL A 38 9.39 3.95 -0.88
CA VAL A 38 10.30 4.65 -1.81
C VAL A 38 9.54 5.20 -3.01
N ALA A 39 8.76 4.37 -3.71
CA ALA A 39 7.96 4.83 -4.84
C ALA A 39 6.90 5.86 -4.43
N LYS A 40 6.31 5.72 -3.24
CA LYS A 40 5.34 6.69 -2.70
C LYS A 40 5.99 8.06 -2.49
N ALA A 41 7.20 8.12 -1.91
CA ALA A 41 7.94 9.36 -1.76
C ALA A 41 8.31 9.99 -3.12
N PHE A 42 8.74 9.20 -4.10
CA PHE A 42 9.03 9.71 -5.44
C PHE A 42 7.80 10.29 -6.15
N LYS A 43 6.65 9.61 -6.08
CA LYS A 43 5.43 9.99 -6.81
C LYS A 43 4.61 11.07 -6.11
N ASP A 44 4.42 10.92 -4.80
CA ASP A 44 3.49 11.74 -4.02
C ASP A 44 4.18 12.55 -2.91
N GLY A 45 5.48 12.34 -2.66
CA GLY A 45 6.25 13.07 -1.65
C GLY A 45 6.10 14.59 -1.76
N PRO A 46 6.18 15.21 -2.96
CA PRO A 46 5.97 16.65 -3.10
C PRO A 46 4.57 17.12 -2.67
N ARG A 47 3.51 16.34 -2.97
CA ARG A 47 2.14 16.67 -2.54
C ARG A 47 1.96 16.48 -1.03
N MET A 48 2.57 15.45 -0.46
CA MET A 48 2.55 15.20 0.98
C MET A 48 3.35 16.26 1.74
N GLN A 49 4.52 16.68 1.22
CA GLN A 49 5.29 17.80 1.75
C GLN A 49 4.48 19.09 1.69
N GLN A 50 3.79 19.38 0.58
CA GLN A 50 2.92 20.55 0.46
C GLN A 50 1.79 20.55 1.51
N ALA A 51 1.23 19.38 1.84
CA ALA A 51 0.19 19.25 2.85
C ALA A 51 0.72 19.39 4.29
N ALA A 52 1.96 18.96 4.54
CA ALA A 52 2.59 19.00 5.86
C ALA A 52 3.27 20.34 6.17
N ASP A 53 3.88 20.97 5.16
CA ASP A 53 4.61 22.22 5.29
C ASP A 53 3.66 23.39 5.56
N TYR A 54 4.22 24.45 6.14
CA TYR A 54 3.55 25.74 6.18
C TYR A 54 3.24 26.24 4.76
N LEU A 55 2.05 26.82 4.57
CA LEU A 55 1.50 27.14 3.24
C LEU A 55 2.37 28.07 2.39
N SER A 56 3.06 29.02 3.02
CA SER A 56 3.95 29.95 2.31
C SER A 56 5.32 29.31 2.09
N ALA A 57 5.96 29.64 0.97
CA ALA A 57 7.36 29.31 0.78
C ALA A 57 8.22 29.92 1.91
N PRO A 58 9.31 29.25 2.33
CA PRO A 58 10.26 29.88 3.24
C PRO A 58 10.87 31.07 2.51
N ASP A 59 10.49 32.28 2.91
CA ASP A 59 11.11 33.49 2.40
C ASP A 59 12.50 33.63 3.03
N GLU A 60 13.54 33.60 2.19
CA GLU A 60 14.93 33.81 2.62
C GLU A 60 15.17 35.26 3.07
N GLN A 61 14.28 36.20 2.73
CA GLN A 61 14.49 37.65 2.91
C GLN A 61 13.60 38.28 3.98
N THR A 62 12.70 37.53 4.63
CA THR A 62 11.91 38.07 5.75
C THR A 62 12.78 38.34 7.00
N PRO A 63 12.83 39.60 7.51
CA PRO A 63 13.65 39.94 8.69
C PRO A 63 13.21 39.30 10.00
N SER A 64 12.00 38.73 10.06
CA SER A 64 11.45 38.06 11.24
C SER A 64 10.58 36.88 10.80
N PRO A 65 11.20 35.72 10.49
CA PRO A 65 10.46 34.55 10.05
C PRO A 65 9.52 34.07 11.18
N ASN A 66 8.27 33.77 10.82
CA ASN A 66 7.32 33.17 11.75
C ASN A 66 7.83 31.78 12.15
N LEU A 67 8.34 31.63 13.38
CA LEU A 67 8.95 30.41 13.91
C LEU A 67 7.95 29.24 14.05
N ASN A 68 6.64 29.53 13.97
CA ASN A 68 5.59 28.51 13.93
C ASN A 68 5.42 27.87 12.54
N SER A 69 6.02 28.47 11.50
CA SER A 69 6.07 27.86 10.16
C SER A 69 7.01 26.67 10.22
N LYS A 70 6.52 25.46 9.97
CA LYS A 70 7.34 24.25 9.95
C LYS A 70 7.45 23.67 8.55
N TYR A 71 8.62 23.12 8.24
CA TYR A 71 8.91 22.43 6.97
C TYR A 71 9.59 21.10 7.24
N PHE A 72 9.20 20.06 6.52
CA PHE A 72 9.50 18.68 6.91
C PHE A 72 10.27 17.92 5.82
N ASP A 73 11.16 17.03 6.26
CA ASP A 73 11.66 15.98 5.38
C ASP A 73 10.53 14.97 5.19
N ILE A 74 10.33 14.48 3.96
CA ILE A 74 9.46 13.33 3.71
C ILE A 74 10.34 12.11 3.45
N ILE A 75 10.22 11.10 4.31
CA ILE A 75 11.01 9.87 4.25
C ILE A 75 10.11 8.69 3.86
N GLY A 76 10.32 8.16 2.67
CA GLY A 76 9.74 6.90 2.24
C GLY A 76 10.73 5.76 2.46
N PHE A 77 10.26 4.64 2.98
CA PHE A 77 11.08 3.43 3.12
C PHE A 77 10.31 2.21 2.63
N ASP A 78 11.04 1.24 2.08
CA ASP A 78 10.45 -0.05 1.74
C ASP A 78 10.65 -0.98 2.94
N PRO A 79 9.60 -1.55 3.55
CA PRO A 79 9.77 -2.49 4.65
C PRO A 79 10.67 -3.67 4.27
N ARG A 80 11.20 -4.37 5.27
CA ARG A 80 11.93 -5.63 5.12
C ARG A 80 11.24 -6.59 4.14
N GLY A 81 11.98 -7.12 3.17
CA GLY A 81 11.46 -7.98 2.10
C GLY A 81 10.65 -7.27 1.00
N VAL A 82 10.28 -6.00 1.17
CA VAL A 82 9.42 -5.23 0.25
C VAL A 82 10.26 -4.45 -0.77
N ASN A 83 9.81 -4.38 -2.03
CA ASN A 83 10.35 -3.51 -3.10
C ASN A 83 11.89 -3.43 -3.18
N HIS A 84 12.58 -2.39 -2.72
CA HIS A 84 14.04 -2.30 -2.87
C HIS A 84 14.84 -2.88 -1.69
N SER A 85 14.17 -3.28 -0.61
CA SER A 85 14.81 -3.83 0.60
C SER A 85 15.18 -5.30 0.43
N THR A 86 16.32 -5.73 0.99
CA THR A 86 16.84 -7.11 0.82
C THR A 86 17.10 -7.79 2.16
N PRO A 87 17.10 -9.14 2.21
CA PRO A 87 16.79 -10.09 1.13
C PRO A 87 15.29 -10.14 0.75
N LYS A 88 14.96 -10.90 -0.29
CA LYS A 88 13.59 -11.10 -0.81
C LYS A 88 13.05 -12.48 -0.44
N LEU A 89 11.76 -12.56 -0.16
CA LEU A 89 11.05 -13.83 -0.23
C LEU A 89 10.77 -14.14 -1.70
N LEU A 90 11.33 -15.24 -2.21
CA LEU A 90 11.17 -15.67 -3.59
C LEU A 90 10.42 -17.00 -3.63
N CYS A 91 9.16 -16.99 -4.08
CA CYS A 91 8.35 -18.20 -4.20
C CYS A 91 8.35 -18.78 -5.63
N PHE A 92 8.83 -18.00 -6.60
CA PHE A 92 9.05 -18.43 -7.98
C PHE A 92 10.54 -18.52 -8.30
N PRO A 93 10.95 -19.42 -9.21
CA PRO A 93 12.34 -19.52 -9.65
C PRO A 93 12.78 -18.32 -10.48
N ASP A 94 11.89 -17.71 -11.26
CA ASP A 94 12.17 -16.55 -12.10
C ASP A 94 10.87 -15.81 -12.49
N SER A 95 11.02 -14.65 -13.14
CA SER A 95 9.91 -13.86 -13.69
C SER A 95 9.04 -14.63 -14.69
N ALA A 96 9.59 -15.57 -15.47
CA ALA A 96 8.83 -16.28 -16.49
C ALA A 96 7.85 -17.27 -15.85
N ALA A 97 8.29 -18.00 -14.82
CA ALA A 97 7.44 -18.87 -14.02
C ALA A 97 6.35 -18.07 -13.28
N ARG A 98 6.69 -16.89 -12.77
CA ARG A 98 5.70 -15.97 -12.15
C ARG A 98 4.67 -15.48 -13.16
N GLU A 99 5.09 -15.05 -14.35
CA GLU A 99 4.15 -14.54 -15.36
C GLU A 99 3.22 -15.66 -15.86
N ALA A 100 3.75 -16.87 -16.06
CA ALA A 100 2.93 -18.05 -16.37
C ALA A 100 1.90 -18.35 -15.25
N TRP A 101 2.30 -18.20 -13.99
CA TRP A 101 1.39 -18.33 -12.84
C TRP A 101 0.27 -17.30 -12.87
N GLN A 102 0.61 -16.03 -13.08
CA GLN A 102 -0.34 -14.90 -13.09
C GLN A 102 -1.33 -14.99 -14.25
N LEU A 103 -0.88 -15.43 -15.44
CA LEU A 103 -1.76 -15.65 -16.60
C LEU A 103 -2.79 -16.74 -16.32
N GLN A 104 -2.35 -17.87 -15.75
CA GLN A 104 -3.26 -18.95 -15.38
C GLN A 104 -4.23 -18.53 -14.26
N GLU A 105 -3.75 -17.79 -13.25
CA GLU A 105 -4.59 -17.25 -12.18
C GLU A 105 -5.66 -16.30 -12.76
N SER A 106 -5.26 -15.39 -13.65
CA SER A 106 -6.16 -14.45 -14.30
C SER A 106 -7.20 -15.16 -15.16
N ALA A 107 -6.82 -16.25 -15.85
CA ALA A 107 -7.73 -17.06 -16.66
C ALA A 107 -8.81 -17.78 -15.84
N GLU A 108 -8.54 -18.09 -14.56
CA GLU A 108 -9.56 -18.65 -13.65
C GLU A 108 -10.64 -17.64 -13.24
N GLY A 109 -10.37 -16.34 -13.40
CA GLY A 109 -11.26 -15.27 -12.98
C GLY A 109 -11.19 -15.00 -11.48
N ILE A 110 -12.30 -14.62 -10.85
CA ILE A 110 -12.48 -14.53 -9.39
C ILE A 110 -13.20 -15.76 -8.85
N ILE A 111 -13.13 -16.05 -7.54
CA ILE A 111 -13.75 -17.26 -6.91
C ILE A 111 -15.21 -17.49 -7.33
N GLY A 112 -16.00 -16.42 -7.48
CA GLY A 112 -17.42 -16.50 -7.85
C GLY A 112 -17.71 -16.67 -9.35
N SER A 113 -16.69 -16.82 -10.21
CA SER A 113 -16.85 -16.73 -11.67
C SER A 113 -17.43 -17.99 -12.31
N SER A 114 -17.13 -19.17 -11.77
CA SER A 114 -17.65 -20.46 -12.24
C SER A 114 -17.73 -21.46 -11.10
N GLU A 115 -18.42 -22.58 -11.30
CA GLU A 115 -18.52 -23.65 -10.30
C GLU A 115 -17.14 -24.23 -9.92
N ALA A 116 -16.20 -24.26 -10.87
CA ALA A 116 -14.86 -24.80 -10.65
C ALA A 116 -13.83 -23.78 -10.16
N ALA A 117 -14.13 -22.47 -10.25
CA ALA A 117 -13.16 -21.41 -9.94
C ALA A 117 -12.66 -21.48 -8.49
N PHE A 118 -13.57 -21.75 -7.53
CA PHE A 118 -13.20 -21.90 -6.12
C PHE A 118 -12.19 -23.02 -5.91
N GLU A 119 -12.49 -24.23 -6.38
CA GLU A 119 -11.65 -25.42 -6.20
C GLU A 119 -10.27 -25.25 -6.81
N ARG A 120 -10.20 -24.68 -8.02
CA ARG A 120 -8.92 -24.40 -8.69
C ARG A 120 -8.15 -23.31 -7.97
N LYS A 121 -8.78 -22.21 -7.55
CA LYS A 121 -8.10 -21.16 -6.77
C LYS A 121 -7.59 -21.65 -5.43
N TRP A 122 -8.35 -22.49 -4.72
CA TRP A 122 -7.91 -23.12 -3.48
C TRP A 122 -6.64 -23.94 -3.69
N ALA A 123 -6.63 -24.83 -4.69
CA ALA A 123 -5.46 -25.64 -5.02
C ALA A 123 -4.26 -24.79 -5.47
N ARG A 124 -4.51 -23.71 -6.22
CA ARG A 124 -3.47 -22.78 -6.67
C ARG A 124 -2.83 -22.06 -5.48
N TRP A 125 -3.60 -21.40 -4.62
CA TRP A 125 -3.03 -20.70 -3.48
C TRP A 125 -2.34 -21.64 -2.50
N GLY A 126 -2.87 -22.86 -2.30
CA GLY A 126 -2.15 -23.90 -1.55
C GLY A 126 -0.79 -24.26 -2.16
N SER A 127 -0.70 -24.31 -3.50
CA SER A 127 0.56 -24.57 -4.22
C SER A 127 1.55 -23.41 -4.07
N PHE A 128 1.08 -22.16 -4.22
CA PHE A 128 1.91 -20.97 -4.02
C PHE A 128 2.49 -20.90 -2.61
N VAL A 129 1.65 -21.05 -1.59
CA VAL A 129 2.06 -21.05 -0.19
C VAL A 129 3.05 -22.19 0.08
N GLY A 130 2.78 -23.40 -0.43
CA GLY A 130 3.69 -24.53 -0.34
C GLY A 130 5.07 -24.24 -0.95
N SER A 131 5.12 -23.57 -2.11
CA SER A 131 6.37 -23.15 -2.73
C SER A 131 7.13 -22.14 -1.86
N CYS A 132 6.47 -21.12 -1.31
CA CYS A 132 7.10 -20.17 -0.39
C CYS A 132 7.69 -20.88 0.84
N MET A 133 6.92 -21.78 1.45
CA MET A 133 7.33 -22.53 2.65
C MET A 133 8.52 -23.45 2.39
N GLN A 134 8.54 -24.14 1.25
CA GLN A 134 9.67 -24.98 0.88
C GLN A 134 10.96 -24.17 0.75
N ARG A 135 10.88 -22.94 0.24
CA ARG A 135 12.04 -22.05 0.10
C ARG A 135 12.55 -21.60 1.46
N VAL A 136 11.68 -21.18 2.36
CA VAL A 136 12.03 -20.79 3.73
C VAL A 136 12.66 -21.96 4.50
N ALA A 137 12.21 -23.20 4.27
CA ALA A 137 12.76 -24.38 4.93
C ALA A 137 14.14 -24.83 4.41
N THR A 138 14.56 -24.38 3.22
CA THR A 138 15.75 -24.92 2.52
C THR A 138 16.84 -23.88 2.28
N ASP A 139 16.56 -22.60 2.52
CA ASP A 139 17.48 -21.51 2.20
C ASP A 139 17.43 -20.42 3.28
N ASP A 140 18.55 -20.24 3.96
CA ASP A 140 18.73 -19.22 5.01
C ASP A 140 18.45 -17.79 4.50
N ALA A 141 18.60 -17.49 3.20
CA ALA A 141 18.22 -16.19 2.66
C ALA A 141 16.69 -15.98 2.62
N SER A 142 15.94 -17.07 2.58
CA SER A 142 14.47 -17.10 2.64
C SER A 142 13.93 -17.04 4.08
N ASP A 143 14.78 -17.10 5.12
CA ASP A 143 14.39 -16.86 6.53
C ASP A 143 13.74 -15.48 6.74
N ILE A 144 13.87 -14.56 5.78
CA ILE A 144 13.24 -13.25 5.82
C ILE A 144 11.74 -13.32 6.10
N ALA A 145 11.03 -14.35 5.64
CA ALA A 145 9.61 -14.53 5.92
C ALA A 145 9.28 -14.62 7.43
N LEU A 146 10.23 -15.08 8.26
CA LEU A 146 10.12 -15.13 9.72
C LEU A 146 10.25 -13.75 10.38
N HIS A 147 10.50 -12.73 9.58
CA HIS A 147 10.89 -11.42 10.03
C HIS A 147 10.11 -10.30 9.35
N MET A 148 9.35 -10.56 8.28
CA MET A 148 8.70 -9.54 7.44
C MET A 148 7.46 -8.87 8.06
N ASN A 149 6.87 -9.47 9.09
CA ASN A 149 5.62 -8.99 9.70
C ASN A 149 5.77 -7.59 10.35
N THR A 150 4.64 -7.00 10.74
CA THR A 150 4.57 -5.57 11.13
C THR A 150 5.40 -5.21 12.36
N ALA A 151 5.52 -6.08 13.37
CA ALA A 151 6.18 -5.73 14.63
C ALA A 151 7.69 -5.39 14.46
N PRO A 152 8.49 -6.19 13.75
CA PRO A 152 9.85 -5.79 13.39
C PRO A 152 9.93 -4.53 12.52
N VAL A 153 8.97 -4.29 11.62
CA VAL A 153 8.93 -3.07 10.79
C VAL A 153 8.76 -1.82 11.68
N ALA A 154 7.95 -1.90 12.74
CA ALA A 154 7.83 -0.80 13.71
C ALA A 154 9.16 -0.47 14.39
N ALA A 155 9.97 -1.50 14.72
CA ALA A 155 11.31 -1.29 15.26
C ALA A 155 12.28 -0.71 14.21
N ASP A 156 12.16 -1.12 12.94
CA ASP A 156 12.96 -0.56 11.85
C ASP A 156 12.71 0.96 11.71
N ILE A 157 11.45 1.43 11.82
CA ILE A 157 11.13 2.87 11.79
C ILE A 157 11.87 3.62 12.90
N LEU A 158 11.93 3.05 14.10
CA LEU A 158 12.61 3.66 15.24
C LEU A 158 14.12 3.76 14.98
N GLU A 159 14.72 2.71 14.44
CA GLU A 159 16.14 2.73 14.05
C GLU A 159 16.44 3.75 12.96
N ILE A 160 15.56 3.88 11.96
CA ILE A 160 15.71 4.90 10.91
C ILE A 160 15.61 6.31 11.52
N ALA A 161 14.70 6.54 12.47
CA ALA A 161 14.58 7.82 13.15
C ALA A 161 15.85 8.18 13.95
N GLU A 162 16.45 7.20 14.65
CA GLU A 162 17.72 7.39 15.35
C GLU A 162 18.87 7.73 14.38
N ARG A 163 18.97 7.01 13.25
CA ARG A 163 20.01 7.29 12.24
C ARG A 163 19.80 8.63 11.53
N HIS A 164 18.55 9.04 11.29
CA HIS A 164 18.26 10.37 10.75
C HIS A 164 18.64 11.48 11.73
N ALA A 165 18.40 11.29 13.03
CA ALA A 165 18.80 12.26 14.06
C ALA A 165 20.33 12.38 14.20
N GLU A 166 21.06 11.28 14.15
CA GLU A 166 22.53 11.26 14.10
C GLU A 166 23.05 12.03 12.88
N TRP A 167 22.46 11.79 11.71
CA TRP A 167 22.76 12.52 10.48
C TRP A 167 22.47 14.02 10.63
N ARG A 168 21.31 14.39 11.18
CA ARG A 168 20.88 15.78 11.42
C ARG A 168 21.89 16.54 12.27
N GLN A 169 22.31 15.96 13.39
CA GLN A 169 23.34 16.55 14.26
C GLN A 169 24.66 16.74 13.50
N THR A 170 25.08 15.74 12.73
CA THR A 170 26.32 15.79 11.95
C THR A 170 26.30 16.92 10.91
N GLN A 171 25.16 17.10 10.21
CA GLN A 171 25.00 18.21 9.26
C GLN A 171 25.08 19.58 9.95
N ALA A 172 24.47 19.71 11.13
CA ALA A 172 24.49 20.96 11.89
C ALA A 172 25.91 21.32 12.35
N GLU A 173 26.67 20.36 12.88
CA GLU A 173 28.07 20.60 13.29
C GLU A 173 28.98 20.91 12.10
N SER A 174 28.77 20.24 10.96
CA SER A 174 29.50 20.54 9.72
C SER A 174 29.25 21.98 9.26
N TRP A 175 27.98 22.39 9.21
CA TRP A 175 27.59 23.77 8.87
C TRP A 175 28.17 24.79 9.87
N LEU A 176 28.08 24.53 11.17
CA LEU A 176 28.63 25.39 12.22
C LEU A 176 30.16 25.53 12.13
N SER A 177 30.86 24.49 11.69
CA SER A 177 32.32 24.49 11.52
C SER A 177 32.73 25.29 10.27
N SER A 178 31.91 25.26 9.21
CA SER A 178 32.14 26.02 7.98
C SER A 178 32.03 27.54 8.13
N LEU A 179 31.39 28.02 9.20
CA LEU A 179 31.15 29.46 9.47
C LEU A 179 32.32 30.17 10.18
N SER A 180 33.50 29.55 10.23
CA SER A 180 34.70 30.09 10.88
C SER A 180 35.04 31.49 10.33
N GLY A 181 34.69 32.52 11.12
CA GLY A 181 34.98 33.93 10.86
C GLY A 181 33.79 34.87 10.62
N ARG A 182 32.55 34.37 10.39
CA ARG A 182 31.38 35.23 10.07
C ARG A 182 30.32 35.36 11.16
N LEU A 183 30.23 34.43 12.11
CA LEU A 183 29.41 34.60 13.29
C LEU A 183 30.28 35.25 14.37
N SER A 184 30.39 36.58 14.32
CA SER A 184 31.04 37.35 15.38
C SER A 184 30.43 36.97 16.72
N THR A 185 31.28 36.85 17.74
CA THR A 185 30.96 36.79 19.17
C THR A 185 30.11 37.97 19.69
N ALA A 186 29.69 38.88 18.81
CA ALA A 186 28.76 39.97 19.10
C ALA A 186 27.30 39.52 18.88
N GLY A 187 26.69 38.95 19.93
CA GLY A 187 25.26 38.64 19.92
C GLY A 187 24.79 37.47 20.79
N ALA A 188 25.62 36.99 21.73
CA ALA A 188 25.30 35.88 22.63
C ALA A 188 24.15 36.21 23.62
N ARG A 189 22.93 36.34 23.12
CA ARG A 189 21.72 36.08 23.90
C ARG A 189 21.30 34.66 23.58
N SER A 190 21.20 33.81 24.59
CA SER A 190 20.72 32.41 24.48
C SER A 190 19.34 32.27 23.85
N SER A 191 18.62 33.38 23.63
CA SER A 191 17.30 33.45 23.02
C SER A 191 17.30 33.65 21.50
N ASP A 192 18.44 33.90 20.84
CA ASP A 192 18.47 33.97 19.36
C ASP A 192 18.36 32.56 18.76
N PRO A 193 17.29 32.23 18.01
CA PRO A 193 17.10 30.91 17.43
C PRO A 193 18.22 30.50 16.45
N ASN A 194 18.98 31.45 15.91
CA ASN A 194 20.09 31.20 14.98
C ASN A 194 21.47 31.19 15.67
N SER A 195 21.51 31.33 17.00
CA SER A 195 22.76 31.21 17.75
C SER A 195 23.35 29.81 17.63
N ARG A 196 24.69 29.69 17.74
CA ARG A 196 25.38 28.39 17.68
C ARG A 196 24.82 27.40 18.70
N GLU A 197 24.52 27.88 19.90
CA GLU A 197 23.95 27.06 20.98
C GLU A 197 22.53 26.59 20.64
N SER A 198 21.65 27.50 20.21
CA SER A 198 20.28 27.14 19.84
C SER A 198 20.22 26.14 18.68
N ILE A 199 21.14 26.24 17.71
CA ILE A 199 21.26 25.27 16.62
C ILE A 199 21.69 23.91 17.17
N ARG A 200 22.76 23.86 17.98
CA ARG A 200 23.23 22.62 18.62
C ARG A 200 22.13 21.93 19.41
N THR A 201 21.50 22.64 20.34
CA THR A 201 20.42 22.09 21.19
C THR A 201 19.26 21.53 20.37
N ARG A 202 18.86 22.22 19.29
CA ARG A 202 17.71 21.81 18.47
C ARG A 202 18.03 20.68 17.49
N THR A 203 19.28 20.53 17.08
CA THR A 203 19.73 19.48 16.16
C THR A 203 20.31 18.25 16.85
N GLU A 204 20.54 18.34 18.17
CA GLU A 204 21.07 17.28 19.02
C GLU A 204 20.35 15.94 18.76
N TRP A 205 21.15 14.88 18.66
CA TRP A 205 20.66 13.51 18.63
C TRP A 205 20.52 12.99 20.06
N LYS A 206 19.27 12.82 20.49
CA LYS A 206 18.95 12.27 21.80
C LYS A 206 18.81 10.76 21.68
N ARG A 207 19.96 10.07 21.69
CA ARG A 207 20.06 8.61 21.51
C ARG A 207 19.06 7.86 22.40
N GLY A 208 18.16 7.10 21.77
CA GLY A 208 17.14 6.30 22.45
C GLY A 208 15.87 7.07 22.82
N PHE A 209 15.78 8.37 22.49
CA PHE A 209 14.65 9.24 22.81
C PHE A 209 14.07 9.96 21.57
N GLU A 210 14.55 9.69 20.36
CA GLU A 210 14.04 10.34 19.14
C GLU A 210 12.58 9.98 18.88
N ARG A 211 11.73 10.98 18.67
CA ARG A 211 10.31 10.73 18.41
C ARG A 211 10.04 10.67 16.91
N VAL A 212 9.05 9.88 16.52
CA VAL A 212 8.67 9.63 15.13
C VAL A 212 7.47 10.48 14.77
N SER A 213 7.51 11.16 13.63
CA SER A 213 6.31 11.66 12.96
C SER A 213 6.01 10.78 11.75
N TYR A 214 4.76 10.37 11.55
CA TYR A 214 4.42 9.33 10.59
C TYR A 214 3.08 9.61 9.91
N TRP A 215 2.97 9.29 8.61
CA TRP A 215 1.73 9.31 7.84
C TRP A 215 1.57 7.98 7.11
N GLY A 216 0.67 7.14 7.62
CA GLY A 216 0.37 5.82 7.06
C GLY A 216 -0.98 5.78 6.38
N ILE A 217 -1.03 5.14 5.22
CA ILE A 217 -2.24 4.97 4.42
C ILE A 217 -2.63 3.50 4.39
N SER A 218 -3.92 3.16 4.52
CA SER A 218 -4.42 1.78 4.45
C SER A 218 -3.68 0.88 5.46
N TYR A 219 -3.07 -0.25 5.06
CA TYR A 219 -2.22 -1.07 5.97
C TYR A 219 -1.15 -0.25 6.71
N GLY A 220 -0.69 0.87 6.15
CA GLY A 220 0.19 1.80 6.84
C GLY A 220 -0.38 2.34 8.17
N SER A 221 -1.71 2.35 8.33
CA SER A 221 -2.41 2.66 9.59
C SER A 221 -2.32 1.54 10.62
N VAL A 222 -2.30 0.27 10.19
CA VAL A 222 -2.02 -0.88 11.07
C VAL A 222 -0.60 -0.77 11.59
N LEU A 223 0.37 -0.51 10.71
CA LEU A 223 1.76 -0.28 11.10
C LEU A 223 1.91 0.90 12.06
N ALA A 224 1.16 1.99 11.85
CA ALA A 224 1.12 3.12 12.77
C ALA A 224 0.57 2.74 14.15
N SER A 225 -0.53 1.98 14.18
CA SER A 225 -1.20 1.54 15.40
C SER A 225 -0.31 0.58 16.20
N THR A 226 0.33 -0.37 15.51
CA THR A 226 1.31 -1.28 16.09
C THR A 226 2.52 -0.52 16.65
N PHE A 227 3.05 0.45 15.92
CA PHE A 227 4.15 1.30 16.42
C PHE A 227 3.73 2.06 17.68
N ALA A 228 2.55 2.70 17.66
CA ALA A 228 2.07 3.49 18.79
C ALA A 228 1.84 2.62 20.04
N ALA A 229 1.40 1.38 19.85
CA ALA A 229 1.18 0.45 20.95
C ALA A 229 2.49 -0.18 21.49
N MET A 230 3.47 -0.43 20.62
CA MET A 230 4.78 -0.95 21.04
C MET A 230 5.72 0.12 21.61
N PHE A 231 5.64 1.36 21.12
CA PHE A 231 6.56 2.45 21.44
C PHE A 231 5.83 3.79 21.70
N PRO A 232 4.87 3.86 22.65
CA PRO A 232 4.02 5.04 22.84
C PRO A 232 4.79 6.33 23.14
N ASP A 233 5.87 6.22 23.93
CA ASP A 233 6.73 7.35 24.27
C ASP A 233 7.55 7.88 23.09
N ARG A 234 7.55 7.16 21.97
CA ARG A 234 8.29 7.51 20.76
C ARG A 234 7.38 8.13 19.69
N VAL A 235 6.09 8.34 19.96
CA VAL A 235 5.12 8.93 19.02
C VAL A 235 5.13 10.46 19.08
N SER A 236 5.55 11.15 18.02
CA SER A 236 5.45 12.61 17.92
C SER A 236 4.10 13.07 17.35
N ARG A 237 3.88 12.87 16.05
CA ARG A 237 2.66 13.26 15.31
C ARG A 237 2.35 12.19 14.28
N PHE A 238 1.20 11.56 14.41
CA PHE A 238 0.82 10.42 13.57
C PHE A 238 -0.48 10.73 12.83
N ILE A 239 -0.49 10.50 11.53
CA ILE A 239 -1.65 10.59 10.64
C ILE A 239 -1.92 9.19 10.10
N LEU A 240 -3.12 8.69 10.33
CA LEU A 240 -3.62 7.42 9.82
C LEU A 240 -4.74 7.75 8.82
N ASP A 241 -4.57 7.39 7.56
CA ASP A 241 -5.44 7.80 6.45
C ASP A 241 -6.00 6.59 5.69
N GLY A 242 -7.31 6.38 5.72
CA GLY A 242 -7.91 5.10 5.36
C GLY A 242 -7.58 4.05 6.42
N VAL A 243 -8.27 4.15 7.57
CA VAL A 243 -7.89 3.44 8.79
C VAL A 243 -8.43 2.02 8.79
N GLU A 244 -7.53 1.04 8.67
CA GLU A 244 -7.83 -0.36 8.91
C GLU A 244 -7.94 -0.64 10.43
N ASP A 245 -8.87 -1.52 10.80
CA ASP A 245 -9.01 -2.00 12.17
C ASP A 245 -7.84 -2.93 12.54
N PRO A 246 -6.95 -2.53 13.45
CA PRO A 246 -5.80 -3.35 13.80
C PRO A 246 -6.21 -4.66 14.49
N GLN A 247 -7.32 -4.71 15.24
CA GLN A 247 -7.75 -5.96 15.86
C GLN A 247 -8.14 -6.99 14.80
N GLU A 248 -8.96 -6.60 13.82
CA GLU A 248 -9.35 -7.49 12.71
C GLU A 248 -8.13 -7.94 11.90
N HIS A 249 -7.20 -7.02 11.58
CA HIS A 249 -5.96 -7.35 10.87
C HIS A 249 -5.19 -8.49 11.54
N TYR A 250 -4.97 -8.41 12.85
CA TYR A 250 -4.20 -9.41 13.59
C TYR A 250 -4.97 -10.70 13.91
N THR A 251 -6.31 -10.69 13.84
CA THR A 251 -7.06 -11.96 13.75
C THR A 251 -6.80 -12.67 12.41
N GLY A 252 -6.53 -11.90 11.36
CA GLY A 252 -6.33 -12.41 9.99
C GLY A 252 -7.64 -12.61 9.23
N VAL A 253 -8.72 -11.95 9.66
CA VAL A 253 -10.05 -12.02 9.03
C VAL A 253 -10.65 -10.61 8.96
N TRP A 254 -10.86 -10.11 7.74
CA TRP A 254 -11.32 -8.75 7.44
C TRP A 254 -12.84 -8.68 7.29
N ASN A 255 -13.56 -9.02 8.36
CA ASN A 255 -15.01 -9.17 8.33
C ASN A 255 -15.75 -7.84 8.09
N SER A 256 -15.13 -6.69 8.23
CA SER A 256 -15.80 -5.40 8.11
C SER A 256 -15.24 -4.47 7.03
N SER A 257 -14.23 -4.91 6.27
CA SER A 257 -13.50 -4.03 5.35
C SER A 257 -14.32 -3.52 4.16
N ILE A 258 -15.43 -4.18 3.79
CA ILE A 258 -16.16 -3.84 2.55
C ILE A 258 -17.60 -3.41 2.76
N ILE A 259 -17.97 -3.05 4.00
CA ILE A 259 -19.37 -2.67 4.34
C ILE A 259 -19.88 -1.44 3.57
N HIS A 260 -18.98 -0.56 3.09
CA HIS A 260 -19.34 0.62 2.30
C HIS A 260 -19.17 0.42 0.80
N ALA A 261 -18.66 -0.72 0.33
CA ALA A 261 -18.32 -0.92 -1.08
C ALA A 261 -19.53 -0.75 -2.00
N ASP A 262 -20.67 -1.39 -1.71
CA ASP A 262 -21.87 -1.27 -2.54
C ASP A 262 -22.45 0.16 -2.52
N SER A 263 -22.35 0.87 -1.38
CA SER A 263 -22.73 2.29 -1.30
C SER A 263 -21.82 3.18 -2.15
N ALA A 264 -20.51 2.89 -2.21
CA ALA A 264 -19.58 3.59 -3.09
C ALA A 264 -19.85 3.27 -4.57
N ILE A 265 -20.26 2.04 -4.88
CA ILE A 265 -20.69 1.65 -6.22
C ILE A 265 -21.97 2.38 -6.62
N ASP A 266 -22.93 2.58 -5.72
CA ASP A 266 -24.15 3.34 -6.04
C ASP A 266 -23.84 4.80 -6.41
N LYS A 267 -22.74 5.37 -5.87
CA LYS A 267 -22.26 6.69 -6.29
C LYS A 267 -21.77 6.72 -7.73
N PHE A 268 -21.27 5.62 -8.29
CA PHE A 268 -20.95 5.56 -9.73
C PHE A 268 -22.18 5.84 -10.58
N PHE A 269 -23.29 5.14 -10.32
CA PHE A 269 -24.54 5.31 -11.06
C PHE A 269 -25.16 6.68 -10.82
N GLN A 270 -25.15 7.16 -9.57
CA GLN A 270 -25.64 8.50 -9.24
C GLN A 270 -24.86 9.59 -9.97
N TYR A 271 -23.52 9.58 -9.88
CA TYR A 271 -22.69 10.60 -10.53
C TYR A 271 -22.78 10.52 -12.06
N CYS A 272 -22.93 9.32 -12.62
CA CYS A 272 -23.19 9.14 -14.05
C CYS A 272 -24.52 9.81 -14.46
N PHE A 273 -25.59 9.60 -13.69
CA PHE A 273 -26.89 10.24 -13.92
C PHE A 273 -26.79 11.76 -13.87
N ASP A 274 -26.20 12.29 -12.79
CA ASP A 274 -26.08 13.72 -12.54
C ASP A 274 -25.22 14.43 -13.60
N ALA A 275 -24.24 13.72 -14.16
CA ALA A 275 -23.39 14.23 -15.23
C ALA A 275 -24.15 14.40 -16.57
N GLY A 276 -25.22 13.63 -16.77
CA GLY A 276 -26.07 13.69 -17.96
C GLY A 276 -25.49 12.99 -19.20
N PRO A 277 -26.27 12.91 -20.30
CA PRO A 277 -25.93 12.11 -21.48
C PRO A 277 -24.70 12.63 -22.24
N LYS A 278 -24.33 13.89 -22.04
CA LYS A 278 -23.15 14.49 -22.68
C LYS A 278 -21.84 14.10 -22.01
N LYS A 279 -21.86 13.66 -20.76
CA LYS A 279 -20.66 13.41 -19.95
C LYS A 279 -20.55 11.97 -19.46
N CYS A 280 -21.65 11.22 -19.35
CA CYS A 280 -21.61 9.81 -19.00
C CYS A 280 -22.15 8.94 -20.12
N ALA A 281 -21.36 7.95 -20.55
CA ALA A 281 -21.73 7.01 -21.60
C ALA A 281 -22.80 6.00 -21.18
N MET A 282 -22.95 5.75 -19.88
CA MET A 282 -24.00 4.87 -19.33
C MET A 282 -25.29 5.61 -18.96
N TYR A 283 -25.39 6.92 -19.22
CA TYR A 283 -26.53 7.72 -18.81
C TYR A 283 -27.85 7.10 -19.27
N ASP A 284 -28.82 7.05 -18.35
CA ASP A 284 -30.18 6.64 -18.63
C ASP A 284 -31.19 7.58 -17.96
N GLU A 285 -32.17 8.04 -18.73
CA GLU A 285 -33.22 8.96 -18.24
C GLU A 285 -34.11 8.34 -17.16
N ARG A 286 -34.20 7.00 -17.08
CA ARG A 286 -34.94 6.27 -16.05
C ARG A 286 -34.30 6.38 -14.66
N GLY A 287 -33.07 6.89 -14.57
CA GLY A 287 -32.40 7.16 -13.30
C GLY A 287 -31.32 6.14 -12.90
N PRO A 288 -30.58 6.41 -11.82
CA PRO A 288 -29.46 5.59 -11.37
C PRO A 288 -29.86 4.16 -10.98
N GLY A 289 -31.09 3.97 -10.46
CA GLY A 289 -31.61 2.64 -10.16
C GLY A 289 -31.79 1.75 -11.40
N ALA A 290 -32.25 2.33 -12.52
CA ALA A 290 -32.38 1.60 -13.78
C ALA A 290 -31.00 1.21 -14.33
N MET A 291 -30.04 2.14 -14.32
CA MET A 291 -28.66 1.85 -14.71
C MET A 291 -28.03 0.73 -13.87
N ARG A 292 -28.27 0.72 -12.55
CA ARG A 292 -27.79 -0.35 -11.66
C ARG A 292 -28.42 -1.69 -12.01
N THR A 293 -29.72 -1.73 -12.30
CA THR A 293 -30.41 -2.95 -12.73
C THR A 293 -29.87 -3.47 -14.05
N ASP A 294 -29.74 -2.61 -15.06
CA ASP A 294 -29.22 -2.99 -16.38
C ASP A 294 -27.78 -3.48 -16.29
N PHE A 295 -26.96 -2.85 -15.44
CA PHE A 295 -25.61 -3.33 -15.15
C PHE A 295 -25.60 -4.71 -14.50
N ASN A 296 -26.48 -4.98 -13.54
CA ASN A 296 -26.57 -6.32 -12.93
C ASN A 296 -27.00 -7.38 -13.96
N SER A 297 -27.91 -7.03 -14.88
CA SER A 297 -28.30 -7.89 -16.00
C SER A 297 -27.14 -8.14 -16.97
N LEU A 298 -26.35 -7.11 -17.28
CA LEU A 298 -25.13 -7.24 -18.08
C LEU A 298 -24.12 -8.18 -17.42
N LEU A 299 -23.89 -8.04 -16.11
CA LEU A 299 -22.99 -8.93 -15.38
C LEU A 299 -23.47 -10.38 -15.42
N ALA A 300 -24.78 -10.62 -15.28
CA ALA A 300 -25.36 -11.95 -15.38
C ALA A 300 -25.18 -12.55 -16.78
N ASP A 301 -25.37 -11.76 -17.83
CA ASP A 301 -25.11 -12.18 -19.22
C ASP A 301 -23.64 -12.50 -19.44
N ILE A 302 -22.73 -11.57 -19.15
CA ILE A 302 -21.27 -11.72 -19.39
C ILE A 302 -20.68 -12.89 -18.58
N LYS A 303 -21.27 -13.24 -17.44
CA LYS A 303 -20.86 -14.43 -16.66
C LYS A 303 -21.03 -15.73 -17.43
N VAL A 304 -22.03 -15.83 -18.30
CA VAL A 304 -22.32 -17.02 -19.12
C VAL A 304 -21.81 -16.83 -20.55
N ASN A 305 -21.99 -15.63 -21.10
CA ASN A 305 -21.74 -15.26 -22.49
C ASN A 305 -20.62 -14.23 -22.57
N ALA A 306 -19.41 -14.63 -22.15
CA ALA A 306 -18.20 -13.81 -22.23
C ALA A 306 -17.99 -13.26 -23.65
N LEU A 307 -17.43 -12.06 -23.76
CA LEU A 307 -17.39 -11.33 -25.03
C LEU A 307 -16.03 -11.55 -25.73
N PRO A 308 -15.99 -12.23 -26.89
CA PRO A 308 -14.76 -12.36 -27.67
C PRO A 308 -14.43 -11.03 -28.36
N VAL A 309 -13.15 -10.64 -28.30
CA VAL A 309 -12.64 -9.44 -28.93
C VAL A 309 -11.47 -9.83 -29.83
N PRO A 310 -11.60 -9.68 -31.16
CA PRO A 310 -10.51 -9.95 -32.09
C PRO A 310 -9.26 -9.10 -31.77
N ALA A 311 -8.12 -9.57 -32.27
CA ALA A 311 -6.86 -8.85 -32.19
C ALA A 311 -6.94 -7.50 -32.94
N SER A 312 -6.06 -6.57 -32.56
CA SER A 312 -5.86 -5.30 -33.26
C SER A 312 -4.39 -5.15 -33.67
N HIS A 313 -4.05 -4.02 -34.29
CA HIS A 313 -2.65 -3.68 -34.60
C HIS A 313 -1.73 -3.62 -33.36
N TRP A 314 -2.29 -3.45 -32.16
CA TRP A 314 -1.52 -3.15 -30.94
C TRP A 314 -1.75 -4.13 -29.78
N ARG A 315 -2.63 -5.12 -29.95
CA ARG A 315 -2.94 -6.15 -28.94
C ARG A 315 -3.41 -7.45 -29.60
N GLY A 316 -3.17 -8.56 -28.90
CA GLY A 316 -3.68 -9.88 -29.29
C GLY A 316 -5.20 -10.01 -29.12
N PRO A 317 -5.76 -11.19 -29.47
CA PRO A 317 -7.16 -11.50 -29.20
C PRO A 317 -7.40 -11.54 -27.69
N GLU A 318 -8.60 -11.15 -27.27
CA GLU A 318 -8.96 -11.01 -25.87
C GLU A 318 -10.39 -11.49 -25.62
N VAL A 319 -10.70 -11.81 -24.36
CA VAL A 319 -12.05 -12.13 -23.91
C VAL A 319 -12.39 -11.23 -22.72
N ILE A 320 -13.53 -10.55 -22.78
CA ILE A 320 -14.05 -9.78 -21.65
C ILE A 320 -14.93 -10.69 -20.81
N THR A 321 -14.53 -10.88 -19.55
CA THR A 321 -15.18 -11.79 -18.61
C THR A 321 -15.90 -11.03 -17.49
N TYR A 322 -16.76 -11.76 -16.77
CA TYR A 322 -17.40 -11.25 -15.54
C TYR A 322 -16.35 -10.75 -14.53
N SER A 323 -15.24 -11.47 -14.40
CA SER A 323 -14.14 -11.09 -13.51
C SER A 323 -13.48 -9.79 -13.90
N ASP A 324 -13.31 -9.55 -15.20
CA ASP A 324 -12.67 -8.33 -15.70
C ASP A 324 -13.50 -7.10 -15.32
N ILE A 325 -14.81 -7.14 -15.52
CA ILE A 325 -15.72 -6.05 -15.16
C ILE A 325 -15.72 -5.83 -13.64
N MET A 326 -15.81 -6.90 -12.86
CA MET A 326 -15.83 -6.84 -11.39
C MET A 326 -14.54 -6.22 -10.83
N LYS A 327 -13.37 -6.65 -11.35
CA LYS A 327 -12.06 -6.08 -10.98
C LYS A 327 -11.97 -4.61 -11.38
N ALA A 328 -12.42 -4.24 -12.59
CA ALA A 328 -12.41 -2.85 -13.04
C ALA A 328 -13.28 -1.92 -12.16
N PHE A 329 -14.44 -2.40 -11.70
CA PHE A 329 -15.26 -1.67 -10.72
C PHE A 329 -14.51 -1.50 -9.40
N LYS A 330 -14.03 -2.60 -8.79
CA LYS A 330 -13.28 -2.56 -7.52
C LYS A 330 -12.11 -1.56 -7.61
N ASP A 331 -11.31 -1.61 -8.66
CA ASP A 331 -10.15 -0.73 -8.80
C ASP A 331 -10.55 0.74 -9.01
N SER A 332 -11.65 0.99 -9.72
CA SER A 332 -12.17 2.35 -9.92
C SER A 332 -12.68 2.98 -8.62
N LEU A 333 -13.10 2.20 -7.62
CA LEU A 333 -13.56 2.70 -6.32
C LEU A 333 -12.43 3.37 -5.51
N TYR A 334 -11.16 3.05 -5.77
CA TYR A 334 -10.03 3.71 -5.11
C TYR A 334 -9.82 5.16 -5.59
N THR A 335 -10.19 5.46 -6.84
CA THR A 335 -9.95 6.77 -7.48
C THR A 335 -11.14 7.23 -8.32
N PRO A 336 -12.33 7.36 -7.72
CA PRO A 336 -13.59 7.48 -8.45
C PRO A 336 -13.65 8.70 -9.37
N ILE A 337 -13.12 9.84 -8.93
CA ILE A 337 -13.08 11.09 -9.71
C ILE A 337 -12.30 10.93 -11.02
N GLN A 338 -11.23 10.13 -11.02
CA GLN A 338 -10.37 9.92 -12.18
C GLN A 338 -10.87 8.74 -13.04
N SER A 339 -11.34 7.67 -12.40
CA SER A 339 -11.57 6.38 -13.07
C SER A 339 -13.00 6.18 -13.56
N PHE A 340 -14.01 6.78 -12.91
CA PHE A 340 -15.42 6.57 -13.29
C PHE A 340 -15.77 6.96 -14.73
N PRO A 341 -15.27 8.07 -15.30
CA PRO A 341 -15.59 8.42 -16.68
C PRO A 341 -15.10 7.38 -17.70
N ALA A 342 -13.90 6.83 -17.48
CA ALA A 342 -13.36 5.76 -18.33
C ALA A 342 -14.12 4.45 -18.13
N LEU A 343 -14.43 4.08 -16.88
CA LEU A 343 -15.22 2.90 -16.55
C LEU A 343 -16.61 2.94 -17.20
N ALA A 344 -17.31 4.08 -17.13
CA ALA A 344 -18.62 4.25 -17.75
C ALA A 344 -18.56 4.03 -19.26
N ARG A 345 -17.52 4.52 -19.95
CA ARG A 345 -17.37 4.28 -21.39
C ARG A 345 -17.20 2.80 -21.70
N VAL A 346 -16.24 2.14 -21.06
CA VAL A 346 -15.95 0.73 -21.39
C VAL A 346 -17.10 -0.20 -21.03
N VAL A 347 -17.87 0.10 -19.97
CA VAL A 347 -19.06 -0.70 -19.60
C VAL A 347 -20.22 -0.44 -20.57
N ALA A 348 -20.43 0.79 -21.04
CA ALA A 348 -21.44 1.09 -22.06
C ALA A 348 -21.15 0.39 -23.40
N ASP A 349 -19.88 0.35 -23.81
CA ASP A 349 -19.47 -0.36 -25.02
C ASP A 349 -19.72 -1.87 -24.87
N VAL A 350 -19.36 -2.46 -23.73
CA VAL A 350 -19.62 -3.88 -23.42
C VAL A 350 -21.13 -4.17 -23.39
N ALA A 351 -21.96 -3.26 -22.86
CA ALA A 351 -23.41 -3.37 -22.91
C ALA A 351 -23.95 -3.40 -24.35
N SER A 352 -23.26 -2.74 -25.29
CA SER A 352 -23.54 -2.77 -26.72
C SER A 352 -22.91 -3.98 -27.44
N ARG A 353 -22.38 -4.95 -26.68
CA ARG A 353 -21.64 -6.13 -27.16
C ARG A 353 -20.36 -5.75 -27.95
N ASP A 354 -19.78 -4.59 -27.66
CA ASP A 354 -18.48 -4.16 -28.16
C ASP A 354 -17.43 -4.17 -27.04
N GLY A 355 -16.48 -5.11 -27.10
CA GLY A 355 -15.44 -5.26 -26.09
C GLY A 355 -14.13 -4.55 -26.41
N HIS A 356 -14.01 -3.81 -27.53
CA HIS A 356 -12.73 -3.30 -27.98
C HIS A 356 -12.10 -2.32 -26.99
N SER A 357 -12.89 -1.37 -26.47
CA SER A 357 -12.42 -0.39 -25.49
C SER A 357 -12.07 -1.02 -24.15
N PHE A 358 -12.81 -2.04 -23.71
CA PHE A 358 -12.49 -2.79 -22.51
C PHE A 358 -11.20 -3.61 -22.70
N ALA A 359 -10.99 -4.23 -23.85
CA ALA A 359 -9.75 -4.96 -24.14
C ALA A 359 -8.53 -4.02 -24.16
N ASP A 360 -8.68 -2.80 -24.66
CA ASP A 360 -7.64 -1.77 -24.59
C ASP A 360 -7.42 -1.28 -23.15
N TYR A 361 -8.48 -1.19 -22.34
CA TYR A 361 -8.42 -0.88 -20.91
C TYR A 361 -7.71 -1.98 -20.09
N LYS A 362 -8.01 -3.25 -20.40
CA LYS A 362 -7.41 -4.45 -19.77
C LYS A 362 -5.91 -4.57 -20.07
N LYS A 363 -5.45 -3.96 -21.18
CA LYS A 363 -4.16 -4.25 -21.81
C LYS A 363 -3.03 -4.44 -20.80
N PHE A 364 -2.67 -5.70 -20.62
CA PHE A 364 -1.48 -6.09 -19.87
C PHE A 364 -0.26 -5.48 -20.56
N LYS A 365 0.65 -4.90 -19.78
CA LYS A 365 2.02 -4.68 -20.26
C LYS A 365 2.66 -6.06 -20.35
N SER A 366 2.47 -6.74 -21.47
CA SER A 366 3.18 -7.98 -21.77
C SER A 366 4.66 -7.67 -21.74
N THR A 367 5.36 -8.34 -20.86
CA THR A 367 6.77 -8.13 -20.66
C THR A 367 7.55 -9.27 -21.30
N PRO A 368 8.70 -9.00 -21.93
CA PRO A 368 9.43 -10.06 -22.62
C PRO A 368 9.79 -11.20 -21.67
N PHE A 369 9.48 -12.44 -22.09
CA PHE A 369 9.70 -13.68 -21.33
C PHE A 369 11.17 -14.14 -21.25
N SER A 370 12.11 -13.34 -21.75
CA SER A 370 13.51 -13.74 -21.83
C SER A 370 14.21 -13.58 -20.48
N ARG A 371 14.84 -14.66 -19.99
CA ARG A 371 15.80 -14.58 -18.88
C ARG A 371 16.96 -13.66 -19.26
N SER A 372 17.43 -12.85 -18.30
CA SER A 372 18.63 -12.05 -18.49
C SER A 372 19.86 -12.97 -18.49
N LYS A 373 20.95 -12.57 -19.16
CA LYS A 373 22.23 -13.31 -19.09
C LYS A 373 22.71 -13.47 -17.64
N GLN A 374 22.42 -12.49 -16.80
CA GLN A 374 22.75 -12.54 -15.38
C GLN A 374 21.92 -13.60 -14.64
N CYS A 375 20.62 -13.70 -14.92
CA CYS A 375 19.76 -14.78 -14.40
C CYS A 375 20.26 -16.17 -14.84
N GLU A 376 20.67 -16.31 -16.11
CA GLU A 376 21.22 -17.57 -16.61
C GLU A 376 22.53 -17.96 -15.90
N ALA A 377 23.36 -16.98 -15.54
CA ALA A 377 24.61 -17.21 -14.83
C ALA A 377 24.42 -17.48 -13.32
N GLU A 378 23.53 -16.73 -12.66
CA GLU A 378 23.29 -16.83 -11.21
C GLU A 378 22.34 -17.98 -10.85
N GLY A 379 21.49 -18.41 -11.78
CA GLY A 379 20.51 -19.48 -11.57
C GLY A 379 19.21 -19.01 -10.91
N PRO A 380 18.22 -19.91 -10.79
CA PRO A 380 16.88 -19.59 -10.29
C PRO A 380 16.90 -19.16 -8.82
N TYR A 381 15.83 -18.50 -8.39
CA TYR A 381 15.65 -17.97 -7.03
C TYR A 381 16.72 -16.93 -6.65
N THR A 382 17.21 -16.18 -7.62
CA THR A 382 18.11 -15.05 -7.42
C THR A 382 17.41 -13.75 -7.79
N THR A 383 17.86 -12.63 -7.23
CA THR A 383 17.29 -11.32 -7.59
C THR A 383 17.56 -10.94 -9.05
N ALA A 384 18.61 -11.47 -9.67
CA ALA A 384 18.89 -11.29 -11.10
C ALA A 384 17.84 -11.96 -12.02
N CYS A 385 17.11 -12.96 -11.50
CA CYS A 385 16.01 -13.63 -12.20
C CYS A 385 14.65 -12.96 -11.98
N MET A 386 14.60 -11.84 -11.25
CA MET A 386 13.37 -11.13 -10.92
C MET A 386 13.38 -9.73 -11.55
N ARG A 387 12.22 -9.25 -12.01
CA ARG A 387 12.09 -7.87 -12.49
C ARG A 387 11.67 -6.94 -11.36
N PRO A 388 12.16 -5.68 -11.36
CA PRO A 388 11.76 -4.68 -10.37
C PRO A 388 10.24 -4.62 -10.15
N GLY A 389 9.81 -4.88 -8.90
CA GLY A 389 8.42 -4.75 -8.46
C GLY A 389 7.56 -6.01 -8.51
N GLU A 390 8.07 -7.15 -9.00
CA GLU A 390 7.25 -8.36 -9.15
C GLU A 390 7.00 -9.17 -7.87
N TRP A 391 7.68 -8.85 -6.77
CA TRP A 391 7.59 -9.58 -5.48
C TRP A 391 6.59 -8.96 -4.49
N GLN A 392 5.65 -8.17 -5.01
CA GLN A 392 4.62 -7.56 -4.17
C GLN A 392 3.69 -8.61 -3.58
N ASP A 393 3.27 -9.62 -4.35
CA ASP A 393 2.39 -10.70 -3.86
C ASP A 393 3.06 -11.50 -2.74
N GLU A 394 4.32 -11.92 -2.91
CA GLU A 394 5.06 -12.61 -1.83
C GLU A 394 5.16 -11.77 -0.57
N ALA A 395 5.42 -10.48 -0.72
CA ALA A 395 5.54 -9.58 0.41
C ALA A 395 4.20 -9.33 1.11
N GLU A 396 3.14 -9.08 0.34
CA GLU A 396 1.78 -8.90 0.85
C GLU A 396 1.35 -10.13 1.65
N VAL A 397 1.45 -11.32 1.05
CA VAL A 397 1.07 -12.58 1.69
C VAL A 397 1.94 -12.84 2.92
N SER A 398 3.26 -12.67 2.85
CA SER A 398 4.13 -12.93 3.99
C SER A 398 3.87 -12.01 5.18
N VAL A 399 3.55 -10.73 4.94
CA VAL A 399 3.23 -9.77 5.99
C VAL A 399 1.86 -10.08 6.58
N GLN A 400 0.83 -10.09 5.73
CA GLN A 400 -0.57 -10.25 6.12
C GLN A 400 -0.80 -11.57 6.89
N CYS A 401 -0.27 -12.67 6.36
CA CYS A 401 -0.44 -13.99 6.97
C CYS A 401 0.53 -14.24 8.14
N GLY A 402 1.61 -13.46 8.25
CA GLY A 402 2.54 -13.48 9.38
C GLY A 402 2.02 -12.71 10.59
N ASP A 403 1.30 -11.61 10.36
CA ASP A 403 0.61 -10.86 11.40
C ASP A 403 -0.65 -11.61 11.89
N GLY A 404 -1.48 -12.12 10.97
CA GLY A 404 -2.71 -12.84 11.27
C GLY A 404 -2.53 -14.18 12.01
N ASN A 405 -3.56 -14.60 12.76
CA ASN A 405 -3.56 -15.86 13.53
C ASN A 405 -4.30 -17.03 12.85
N ASN A 406 -5.28 -16.76 11.99
CA ASN A 406 -6.32 -17.73 11.59
C ASN A 406 -6.05 -18.53 10.30
N SER A 407 -4.80 -18.69 9.86
CA SER A 407 -4.50 -19.38 8.59
C SER A 407 -4.25 -20.89 8.70
N ILE A 408 -3.88 -21.39 9.89
CA ILE A 408 -3.50 -22.80 10.08
C ILE A 408 -4.74 -23.64 10.36
N GLY A 409 -4.88 -24.73 9.60
CA GLY A 409 -5.98 -25.68 9.76
C GLY A 409 -7.30 -25.16 9.22
N GLU A 410 -7.30 -24.08 8.42
CA GLU A 410 -8.50 -23.54 7.76
C GLU A 410 -9.13 -24.58 6.82
N THR A 411 -10.47 -24.61 6.75
CA THR A 411 -11.21 -25.57 5.92
C THR A 411 -12.00 -24.85 4.83
N LYS A 412 -12.33 -25.58 3.76
CA LYS A 412 -13.11 -25.01 2.65
C LYS A 412 -14.46 -24.51 3.13
N GLU A 413 -15.10 -25.22 4.05
CA GLU A 413 -16.43 -24.90 4.58
C GLU A 413 -16.43 -23.56 5.33
N ARG A 414 -15.46 -23.36 6.22
CA ARG A 414 -15.29 -22.12 6.98
C ARG A 414 -14.89 -20.95 6.09
N PHE A 415 -13.99 -21.18 5.13
CA PHE A 415 -13.67 -20.17 4.13
C PHE A 415 -14.91 -19.75 3.33
N LEU A 416 -15.74 -20.71 2.89
CA LEU A 416 -16.97 -20.42 2.16
C LEU A 416 -18.01 -19.70 3.03
N GLU A 417 -18.00 -19.90 4.35
CA GLU A 417 -18.79 -19.10 5.29
C GLU A 417 -18.30 -17.65 5.37
N TYR A 418 -16.98 -17.44 5.51
CA TYR A 418 -16.37 -16.11 5.45
C TYR A 418 -16.71 -15.39 4.14
N ARG A 419 -16.55 -16.08 3.01
CA ARG A 419 -16.93 -15.55 1.69
C ARG A 419 -18.41 -15.16 1.63
N ARG A 420 -19.32 -15.99 2.18
CA ARG A 420 -20.75 -15.66 2.23
C ARG A 420 -21.02 -14.40 3.04
N ASN A 421 -20.34 -14.22 4.19
CA ASN A 421 -20.43 -12.98 4.97
C ASN A 421 -20.01 -11.76 4.13
N LEU A 422 -18.85 -11.81 3.47
CA LEU A 422 -18.40 -10.71 2.59
C LEU A 422 -19.35 -10.44 1.43
N LYS A 423 -19.91 -11.50 0.82
CA LYS A 423 -20.91 -11.35 -0.25
C LYS A 423 -22.21 -10.71 0.23
N ASN A 424 -22.60 -10.92 1.49
CA ASN A 424 -23.75 -10.23 2.07
C ASN A 424 -23.49 -8.73 2.28
N GLN A 425 -22.22 -8.32 2.42
CA GLN A 425 -21.84 -6.91 2.53
C GLN A 425 -21.73 -6.23 1.16
N SER A 426 -21.11 -6.90 0.19
CA SER A 426 -20.99 -6.40 -1.18
C SER A 426 -21.07 -7.53 -2.19
N GLN A 427 -22.03 -7.43 -3.10
CA GLN A 427 -22.17 -8.38 -4.19
C GLN A 427 -21.05 -8.27 -5.22
N LEU A 428 -20.51 -7.06 -5.45
CA LEU A 428 -19.45 -6.83 -6.44
C LEU A 428 -18.04 -7.05 -5.90
N VAL A 429 -17.80 -6.76 -4.61
CA VAL A 429 -16.44 -6.79 -4.05
C VAL A 429 -16.20 -8.01 -3.16
N GLY A 430 -17.24 -8.63 -2.60
CA GLY A 430 -17.09 -9.72 -1.63
C GLY A 430 -16.31 -10.94 -2.14
N ASP A 431 -16.50 -11.31 -3.41
CA ASP A 431 -15.72 -12.40 -4.04
C ASP A 431 -14.24 -12.07 -4.14
N ILE A 432 -13.92 -10.86 -4.62
CA ILE A 432 -12.55 -10.38 -4.79
C ILE A 432 -11.87 -10.26 -3.41
N TRP A 433 -12.57 -9.67 -2.44
CA TRP A 433 -12.01 -9.45 -1.11
C TRP A 433 -11.74 -10.75 -0.36
N SER A 434 -12.58 -11.78 -0.58
CA SER A 434 -12.36 -13.09 0.04
C SER A 434 -11.06 -13.77 -0.42
N GLU A 435 -10.53 -13.42 -1.59
CA GLU A 435 -9.29 -14.00 -2.11
C GLU A 435 -8.06 -13.59 -1.28
N TYR A 436 -8.06 -12.41 -0.66
CA TYR A 436 -6.94 -12.00 0.22
C TYR A 436 -6.78 -12.96 1.41
N TYR A 437 -7.90 -13.43 1.98
CA TYR A 437 -7.85 -14.45 3.03
C TYR A 437 -7.46 -15.83 2.46
N LEU A 438 -7.93 -16.19 1.26
CA LEU A 438 -7.58 -17.46 0.61
C LEU A 438 -6.06 -17.60 0.42
N ARG A 439 -5.38 -16.50 0.09
CA ARG A 439 -3.91 -16.44 -0.06
C ARG A 439 -3.15 -16.85 1.20
N CYS A 440 -3.77 -16.73 2.37
CA CYS A 440 -3.17 -17.15 3.63
C CYS A 440 -3.42 -18.62 3.97
N VAL A 441 -4.38 -19.31 3.34
CA VAL A 441 -4.74 -20.68 3.71
C VAL A 441 -3.54 -21.61 3.58
N GLY A 442 -3.20 -22.30 4.67
CA GLY A 442 -2.04 -23.20 4.73
C GLY A 442 -0.72 -22.51 5.07
N TRP A 443 -0.68 -21.18 5.18
CA TRP A 443 0.54 -20.46 5.58
C TRP A 443 0.89 -20.77 7.02
N SER A 444 1.99 -21.51 7.23
CA SER A 444 2.43 -21.96 8.55
C SER A 444 3.70 -21.28 9.05
N ILE A 445 4.30 -20.40 8.26
CA ILE A 445 5.46 -19.60 8.70
C ILE A 445 4.97 -18.62 9.77
N ARG A 446 5.60 -18.67 10.94
CA ARG A 446 5.27 -17.81 12.08
C ARG A 446 6.46 -16.91 12.42
N PRO A 447 6.27 -15.58 12.40
CA PRO A 447 7.37 -14.68 12.66
C PRO A 447 7.98 -14.86 14.06
N LYS A 448 9.29 -14.63 14.17
CA LYS A 448 10.01 -14.77 15.45
C LYS A 448 9.63 -13.71 16.49
N TRP A 449 9.22 -12.53 16.01
CA TRP A 449 8.72 -11.46 16.87
C TRP A 449 7.36 -11.00 16.36
N ARG A 450 6.34 -11.22 17.17
CA ARG A 450 4.95 -10.85 16.87
C ARG A 450 4.43 -9.95 17.97
N TYR A 451 3.55 -9.05 17.57
CA TYR A 451 2.77 -8.22 18.47
C TYR A 451 1.31 -8.42 18.09
N SER A 452 0.47 -8.85 19.02
CA SER A 452 -0.94 -9.18 18.75
C SER A 452 -1.90 -8.34 19.59
N GLY A 453 -1.47 -7.15 20.00
CA GLY A 453 -2.19 -6.25 20.89
C GLY A 453 -1.83 -6.44 22.38
N PRO A 454 -2.50 -5.69 23.28
CA PRO A 454 -3.63 -4.79 22.99
C PRO A 454 -3.20 -3.54 22.22
N PHE A 455 -4.02 -3.08 21.26
CA PHE A 455 -3.75 -1.84 20.48
C PHE A 455 -4.20 -0.59 21.24
N GLU A 456 -3.77 -0.49 22.50
CA GLU A 456 -4.13 0.58 23.43
C GLU A 456 -2.85 1.17 24.00
N ALA A 457 -2.71 2.50 23.92
CA ALA A 457 -1.53 3.16 24.44
C ALA A 457 -1.80 4.63 24.76
N ASN A 458 -1.06 5.16 25.75
CA ASN A 458 -1.08 6.58 26.05
C ASN A 458 0.11 7.26 25.36
N THR A 459 -0.13 7.86 24.20
CA THR A 459 0.88 8.62 23.45
C THR A 459 0.92 10.06 23.95
N SER A 460 2.09 10.70 23.90
CA SER A 460 2.20 12.10 24.37
C SER A 460 1.40 13.10 23.53
N HIS A 461 0.90 12.68 22.36
CA HIS A 461 -0.01 13.45 21.52
C HIS A 461 -1.06 12.52 20.89
N PRO A 462 -2.29 12.98 20.67
CA PRO A 462 -3.31 12.19 19.99
C PRO A 462 -2.90 11.90 18.54
N LEU A 463 -3.34 10.75 18.04
CA LEU A 463 -3.23 10.36 16.63
C LEU A 463 -4.36 11.01 15.83
N LEU A 464 -4.06 11.53 14.64
CA LEU A 464 -5.08 11.99 13.70
C LEU A 464 -5.52 10.81 12.83
N MET A 465 -6.79 10.43 12.93
CA MET A 465 -7.41 9.42 12.07
C MET A 465 -8.27 10.11 11.01
N ILE A 466 -8.02 9.81 9.74
CA ILE A 466 -8.74 10.32 8.58
C ILE A 466 -9.44 9.14 7.92
N ALA A 467 -10.75 9.23 7.82
CA ALA A 467 -11.56 8.21 7.15
C ALA A 467 -12.58 8.88 6.23
N ASN A 468 -12.69 8.35 5.01
CA ASN A 468 -13.67 8.81 4.06
C ASN A 468 -15.05 8.24 4.40
N THR A 469 -16.10 9.03 4.22
CA THR A 469 -17.49 8.63 4.56
C THR A 469 -17.93 7.34 3.86
N LEU A 470 -17.43 7.10 2.63
CA LEU A 470 -17.69 5.91 1.83
C LEU A 470 -16.37 5.29 1.36
N ASP A 471 -15.41 5.11 2.28
CA ASP A 471 -14.22 4.32 1.99
C ASP A 471 -14.63 2.86 1.69
N PRO A 472 -14.38 2.32 0.49
CA PRO A 472 -14.84 0.98 0.11
C PRO A 472 -14.07 -0.17 0.78
N ILE A 473 -12.91 0.10 1.40
CA ILE A 473 -11.95 -0.91 1.87
C ILE A 473 -11.53 -0.73 3.34
N THR A 474 -11.44 0.52 3.80
CA THR A 474 -11.12 0.88 5.20
C THR A 474 -12.22 1.76 5.80
N PRO A 475 -13.45 1.24 5.93
CA PRO A 475 -14.60 2.01 6.36
C PRO A 475 -14.48 2.42 7.83
N ALA A 476 -14.79 3.69 8.13
CA ALA A 476 -14.98 4.11 9.51
C ALA A 476 -16.16 3.36 10.12
N LYS A 477 -15.91 2.65 11.22
CA LYS A 477 -16.95 2.08 12.08
C LYS A 477 -17.53 3.22 12.93
N LYS A 478 -18.85 3.37 12.93
CA LYS A 478 -19.57 4.35 13.77
C LYS A 478 -19.68 3.88 15.21
#